data_AF-A0A524P5B7-F1
#
_entry.id   AF-A0A524P5B7-F1
#
_cell.length_a   1.000
_cell.length_b   1.000
_cell.length_c   1.000
_cell.angle_alpha   90.00
_cell.angle_beta   90.00
_cell.angle_gamma   90.00
#
_symmetry.space_group_name_H-M   'P 1'
#
loop_
_entity.id
_entity.type
_entity.pdbx_description
1 polymer ?
#
loop_
_entity_poly.entity_id
_entity_poly.type
_entity_poly.pdbx_seq_one_letter_code
_entity_poly.pdbx_strand_id
1 'polypeptide(L)'
;MQYPSPDQPFAVKAINRVGAFARRIGIGASGFRAEDLMREAAKKTGLSDFGDEGFIPGLQVLVESLNEEARLSAIGRIGAKDMLLTCLSNRLRIIDYRKERPEVAQQKIERPLFVIGLPRTGTTVFHELLAQDPNHRWPITYEVADPFPPARAESFLSDPRIPTVSKNLDQVETLATGFRAIHPIGATMAQECIVLTSSQFMSEQFGVMYYVPSY
;
A
#
# COMPACT_ATOMS: atom_id res chain seq x y z
N MET A 1 21.88 -11.03 13.67
CA MET A 1 22.05 -10.25 12.42
C MET A 1 21.97 -8.78 12.81
N GLN A 2 23.11 -8.09 12.90
CA GLN A 2 23.11 -6.64 13.11
C GLN A 2 22.64 -6.01 11.80
N TYR A 3 21.41 -5.51 11.78
CA TYR A 3 21.00 -4.63 10.71
C TYR A 3 21.86 -3.37 10.83
N PRO A 4 22.61 -2.97 9.79
CA PRO A 4 23.18 -1.64 9.79
C PRO A 4 22.01 -0.69 10.03
N SER A 5 22.10 0.17 11.05
CA SER A 5 21.20 1.32 11.14
C SER A 5 21.32 2.00 9.78
N PRO A 6 20.29 1.98 8.92
CA PRO A 6 20.45 2.54 7.60
C PRO A 6 20.65 4.02 7.84
N ASP A 7 21.88 4.46 7.65
CA ASP A 7 22.25 5.83 7.85
C ASP A 7 21.40 6.62 6.87
N GLN A 8 20.35 7.28 7.39
CA GLN A 8 19.32 7.84 6.52
C GLN A 8 19.99 8.74 5.48
N PRO A 9 19.57 8.66 4.20
CA PRO A 9 20.15 9.49 3.16
C PRO A 9 20.14 10.96 3.58
N PHE A 10 21.15 11.72 3.20
CA PHE A 10 21.28 13.13 3.58
C PHE A 10 20.01 13.93 3.26
N ALA A 11 19.38 13.68 2.11
CA ALA A 11 18.13 14.32 1.72
C ALA A 11 16.99 14.04 2.71
N VAL A 12 16.85 12.79 3.19
CA VAL A 12 15.86 12.41 4.20
C VAL A 12 16.12 13.12 5.53
N LYS A 13 17.38 13.17 5.97
CA LYS A 13 17.79 13.90 7.17
C LYS A 13 17.47 15.40 7.06
N ALA A 14 17.72 16.00 5.89
CA ALA A 14 17.42 17.41 5.64
C ALA A 14 15.90 17.70 5.68
N ILE A 15 15.08 16.91 4.98
CA ILE A 15 13.61 17.03 5.01
C ILE A 15 13.08 16.94 6.43
N ASN A 16 13.57 15.96 7.20
CA ASN A 16 13.16 15.77 8.58
C ASN A 16 13.55 16.94 9.50
N ARG A 17 14.75 17.51 9.33
CA ARG A 17 15.18 18.70 10.08
C ARG A 17 14.35 19.93 9.75
N VAL A 18 14.10 20.20 8.46
CA VAL A 18 13.27 21.33 8.03
C VAL A 18 11.85 21.18 8.56
N GLY A 19 11.24 20.00 8.42
CA GLY A 19 9.89 19.76 8.93
C GLY A 19 9.78 19.82 10.45
N ALA A 20 10.82 19.40 11.19
CA ALA A 20 10.87 19.57 12.64
C ALA A 20 10.95 21.04 13.05
N PHE A 21 11.78 21.83 12.36
CA PHE A 21 11.89 23.27 12.59
C PHE A 21 10.58 23.99 12.30
N ALA A 22 9.94 23.70 11.15
CA ALA A 22 8.67 24.30 10.77
C ALA A 22 7.59 24.04 11.84
N ARG A 23 7.44 22.80 12.31
CA ARG A 23 6.48 22.46 13.37
C ARG A 23 6.75 23.21 14.67
N ARG A 24 8.02 23.40 15.04
CA ARG A 24 8.40 24.14 16.26
C ARG A 24 7.98 25.60 16.21
N ILE A 25 7.96 26.21 15.02
CA ILE A 25 7.53 27.60 14.83
C ILE A 25 6.03 27.72 14.47
N GLY A 26 5.25 26.64 14.63
CA GLY A 26 3.82 26.62 14.37
C GLY A 26 3.43 26.49 12.89
N ILE A 27 4.40 26.22 12.01
CA ILE A 27 4.18 26.05 10.56
C ILE A 27 4.25 24.55 10.24
N GLY A 28 3.11 23.90 10.01
CA GLY A 28 3.12 22.48 9.68
C GLY A 28 1.75 21.97 9.26
N ALA A 29 1.74 20.86 8.54
CA ALA A 29 0.50 20.20 8.18
C ALA A 29 -0.28 19.81 9.44
N SER A 30 -1.56 20.16 9.48
CA SER A 30 -2.51 19.65 10.46
C SER A 30 -2.49 18.11 10.48
N GLY A 31 -3.03 17.53 11.55
CA GLY A 31 -3.33 16.10 11.61
C GLY A 31 -4.06 15.61 10.36
N PHE A 32 -3.89 14.33 10.03
CA PHE A 32 -4.73 13.70 9.01
C PHE A 32 -6.18 13.74 9.45
N ARG A 33 -7.09 13.94 8.50
CA ARG A 33 -8.55 13.84 8.70
C ARG A 33 -9.11 12.94 7.63
N ALA A 34 -9.91 11.95 8.02
CA ALA A 34 -10.47 10.97 7.10
C ALA A 34 -11.25 11.63 5.96
N GLU A 35 -12.09 12.62 6.28
CA GLU A 35 -12.93 13.31 5.30
C GLU A 35 -12.09 14.13 4.31
N ASP A 36 -11.01 14.75 4.78
CA ASP A 36 -10.11 15.53 3.92
C ASP A 36 -9.37 14.62 2.94
N LEU A 37 -8.91 13.46 3.41
CA LEU A 37 -8.27 12.44 2.58
C LEU A 37 -9.25 11.85 1.55
N MET A 38 -10.50 11.58 1.94
CA MET A 38 -11.54 11.11 1.04
C MET A 38 -11.84 12.15 -0.05
N ARG A 39 -12.00 13.43 0.31
CA ARG A 39 -12.20 14.51 -0.67
C ARG A 39 -11.02 14.67 -1.62
N GLU A 40 -9.79 14.54 -1.12
CA GLU A 40 -8.58 14.62 -1.94
C GLU A 40 -8.46 13.42 -2.90
N ALA A 41 -8.75 12.20 -2.45
CA ALA A 41 -8.77 11.01 -3.30
C ALA A 41 -9.87 11.10 -4.38
N ALA A 42 -11.05 11.58 -4.01
CA ALA A 42 -12.14 11.83 -4.94
C ALA A 42 -11.74 12.83 -6.03
N LYS A 43 -11.12 13.95 -5.65
CA LYS A 43 -10.58 14.94 -6.59
C LYS A 43 -9.49 14.37 -7.50
N LYS A 44 -8.58 13.54 -6.96
CA LYS A 44 -7.47 12.94 -7.70
C LYS A 44 -7.95 11.94 -8.76
N THR A 45 -9.01 11.21 -8.47
CA THR A 45 -9.56 10.18 -9.36
C THR A 45 -10.67 10.69 -10.27
N GLY A 46 -11.35 11.78 -9.91
CA GLY A 46 -12.58 12.22 -10.56
C GLY A 46 -13.81 11.41 -10.16
N LEU A 47 -13.68 10.51 -9.19
CA LEU A 47 -14.73 9.61 -8.70
C LEU A 47 -15.19 10.04 -7.31
N SER A 48 -16.41 9.69 -6.92
CA SER A 48 -16.97 10.06 -5.59
C SER A 48 -17.70 8.93 -4.87
N ASP A 49 -17.94 7.81 -5.55
CA ASP A 49 -18.65 6.66 -5.01
C ASP A 49 -17.66 5.69 -4.35
N PHE A 50 -17.56 5.74 -3.03
CA PHE A 50 -16.72 4.83 -2.24
C PHE A 50 -17.40 3.47 -1.97
N GLY A 51 -18.61 3.23 -2.49
CA GLY A 51 -19.35 2.01 -2.21
C GLY A 51 -19.91 2.00 -0.78
N ASP A 52 -19.87 0.84 -0.13
CA ASP A 52 -20.33 0.71 1.26
C ASP A 52 -19.45 1.52 2.23
N GLU A 53 -20.01 1.88 3.39
CA GLU A 53 -19.33 2.68 4.42
C GLU A 53 -18.51 1.83 5.41
N GLY A 54 -18.40 0.50 5.21
CA GLY A 54 -17.76 -0.42 6.14
C GLY A 54 -16.27 -0.18 6.36
N PHE A 55 -15.61 0.53 5.43
CA PHE A 55 -14.20 0.91 5.53
C PHE A 55 -13.95 2.14 6.44
N ILE A 56 -14.99 2.94 6.70
CA ILE A 56 -14.85 4.23 7.41
C ILE A 56 -14.32 4.05 8.83
N PRO A 57 -14.83 3.11 9.66
CA PRO A 57 -14.30 2.91 11.01
C PRO A 57 -12.81 2.59 11.02
N GLY A 58 -12.35 1.68 10.16
CA GLY A 58 -10.92 1.34 10.04
C GLY A 58 -10.06 2.51 9.59
N LEU A 59 -10.55 3.32 8.64
CA LEU A 59 -9.87 4.56 8.23
C LEU A 59 -9.76 5.57 9.37
N GLN A 60 -10.83 5.77 10.14
CA GLN A 60 -10.87 6.72 11.25
C GLN A 60 -9.87 6.33 12.34
N VAL A 61 -9.91 5.07 12.79
CA VAL A 61 -8.97 4.56 13.81
C VAL A 61 -7.53 4.66 13.30
N LEU A 62 -7.26 4.27 12.05
CA LEU A 62 -5.91 4.38 11.49
C LEU A 62 -5.42 5.84 11.45
N VAL A 63 -6.27 6.78 11.04
CA VAL A 63 -5.93 8.21 10.99
C VAL A 63 -5.64 8.77 12.39
N GLU A 64 -6.43 8.39 13.39
CA GLU A 64 -6.23 8.76 14.78
C GLU A 64 -4.89 8.21 15.30
N SER A 65 -4.65 6.91 15.17
CA SER A 65 -3.40 6.27 15.59
C SER A 65 -2.17 6.85 14.87
N LEU A 66 -2.27 7.20 13.58
CA LEU A 66 -1.18 7.85 12.85
C LEU A 66 -0.87 9.27 13.36
N ASN A 67 -1.88 9.98 13.85
CA ASN A 67 -1.73 11.31 14.40
C ASN A 67 -1.13 11.27 15.82
N GLU A 68 -1.58 10.33 16.65
CA GLU A 68 -1.30 10.33 18.09
C GLU A 68 -0.14 9.40 18.49
N GLU A 69 0.00 8.26 17.81
CA GLU A 69 0.85 7.15 18.27
C GLU A 69 2.08 6.98 17.39
N ALA A 70 1.94 7.12 16.07
CA ALA A 70 2.96 6.74 15.09
C ALA A 70 4.25 7.57 15.09
N ARG A 71 4.27 8.72 15.79
CA ARG A 71 5.45 9.61 15.92
C ARG A 71 6.13 9.91 14.57
N LEU A 72 5.32 10.19 13.55
CA LEU A 72 5.79 10.33 12.18
C LEU A 72 6.78 11.51 12.01
N SER A 73 7.91 11.19 11.38
CA SER A 73 8.83 12.19 10.84
C SER A 73 8.18 12.98 9.69
N ALA A 74 8.82 14.05 9.21
CA ALA A 74 8.26 14.84 8.11
C ALA A 74 8.09 13.98 6.84
N ILE A 75 9.11 13.19 6.50
CA ILE A 75 9.01 12.23 5.39
C ILE A 75 7.98 11.14 5.68
N GLY A 76 7.87 10.69 6.94
CA GLY A 76 6.89 9.68 7.36
C GLY A 76 5.45 10.17 7.17
N ARG A 77 5.17 11.45 7.44
CA ARG A 77 3.84 12.04 7.17
C ARG A 77 3.53 12.10 5.68
N ILE A 78 4.52 12.39 4.84
CA ILE A 78 4.35 12.39 3.38
C ILE A 78 4.03 10.96 2.91
N GLY A 79 4.80 9.96 3.34
CA GLY A 79 4.57 8.56 2.98
C GLY A 79 3.23 8.02 3.47
N ALA A 80 2.85 8.31 4.71
CA ALA A 80 1.55 7.91 5.27
C ALA A 80 0.39 8.53 4.49
N LYS A 81 0.48 9.83 4.15
CA LYS A 81 -0.53 10.49 3.32
C LYS A 81 -0.65 9.84 1.94
N ASP A 82 0.47 9.58 1.28
CA ASP A 82 0.49 8.96 -0.04
C ASP A 82 -0.12 7.55 -0.03
N MET A 83 0.20 6.75 1.00
CA MET A 83 -0.40 5.43 1.21
C MET A 83 -1.92 5.52 1.42
N LEU A 84 -2.40 6.39 2.32
CA LEU A 84 -3.82 6.58 2.59
C LEU A 84 -4.58 7.00 1.32
N LEU A 85 -4.03 7.95 0.56
CA LEU A 85 -4.62 8.40 -0.69
C LEU A 85 -4.60 7.32 -1.76
N THR A 86 -3.57 6.48 -1.81
CA THR A 86 -3.50 5.34 -2.73
C THR A 86 -4.59 4.31 -2.40
N CYS A 87 -4.75 3.95 -1.12
CA CYS A 87 -5.80 3.03 -0.67
C CYS A 87 -7.21 3.56 -1.02
N LEU A 88 -7.49 4.84 -0.73
CA LEU A 88 -8.77 5.49 -1.07
C LEU A 88 -9.00 5.57 -2.59
N SER A 89 -7.97 5.92 -3.35
CA SER A 89 -8.05 6.01 -4.82
C SER A 89 -8.32 4.64 -5.44
N ASN A 90 -7.66 3.60 -4.93
CA ASN A 90 -7.87 2.22 -5.37
C ASN A 90 -9.30 1.78 -5.05
N ARG A 91 -9.80 2.06 -3.84
CA ARG A 91 -11.20 1.78 -3.49
C ARG A 91 -12.17 2.43 -4.47
N LEU A 92 -12.05 3.73 -4.74
CA LEU A 92 -12.90 4.45 -5.69
C LEU A 92 -12.90 3.78 -7.07
N ARG A 93 -11.72 3.46 -7.62
CA ARG A 93 -11.61 2.82 -8.93
C ARG A 93 -12.17 1.40 -8.94
N ILE A 94 -12.03 0.63 -7.86
CA ILE A 94 -12.62 -0.72 -7.72
C ILE A 94 -14.14 -0.64 -7.74
N ILE A 95 -14.73 0.27 -6.97
CA ILE A 95 -16.18 0.44 -6.90
C ILE A 95 -16.73 0.87 -8.26
N ASP A 96 -16.13 1.88 -8.87
CA ASP A 96 -16.50 2.38 -10.19
C ASP A 96 -16.43 1.27 -11.25
N TYR A 97 -15.31 0.55 -11.32
CA TYR A 97 -15.14 -0.56 -12.26
C TYR A 97 -16.19 -1.66 -12.09
N ARG A 98 -16.50 -2.04 -10.84
CA ARG A 98 -17.52 -3.07 -10.55
C ARG A 98 -18.95 -2.59 -10.86
N LYS A 99 -19.22 -1.30 -10.68
CA LYS A 99 -20.52 -0.69 -11.00
C LYS A 99 -20.79 -0.70 -12.49
N GLU A 100 -19.77 -0.39 -13.29
CA GLU A 100 -19.83 -0.46 -14.74
C GLU A 100 -19.86 -1.90 -15.28
N ARG A 101 -19.39 -2.88 -14.50
CA ARG A 101 -19.24 -4.28 -14.92
C ARG A 101 -19.81 -5.27 -13.91
N PRO A 102 -21.15 -5.36 -13.77
CA PRO A 102 -21.80 -6.30 -12.87
C PRO A 102 -21.42 -7.77 -13.10
N GLU A 103 -21.00 -8.13 -14.32
CA GLU A 103 -20.52 -9.48 -14.67
C GLU A 103 -19.26 -9.91 -13.90
N VAL A 104 -18.46 -8.95 -13.41
CA VAL A 104 -17.31 -9.23 -12.54
C VAL A 104 -17.76 -9.87 -11.23
N ALA A 105 -18.90 -9.43 -10.68
CA ALA A 105 -19.45 -10.01 -9.45
C ALA A 105 -20.03 -11.42 -9.65
N GLN A 106 -20.24 -11.85 -10.90
CA GLN A 106 -20.77 -13.17 -11.25
C GLN A 106 -19.65 -14.20 -11.48
N GLN A 107 -18.39 -13.76 -11.56
CA GLN A 107 -17.25 -14.65 -11.71
C GLN A 107 -17.12 -15.57 -10.51
N LYS A 108 -16.86 -16.86 -10.77
CA LYS A 108 -16.64 -17.87 -9.72
C LYS A 108 -15.16 -18.13 -9.58
N ILE A 109 -14.65 -17.99 -8.35
CA ILE A 109 -13.29 -18.39 -7.99
C ILE A 109 -13.38 -19.81 -7.43
N GLU A 110 -13.01 -20.80 -8.24
CA GLU A 110 -13.12 -22.22 -7.88
C GLU A 110 -11.83 -22.71 -7.22
N ARG A 111 -11.95 -23.35 -6.06
CA ARG A 111 -10.84 -24.00 -5.33
C ARG A 111 -9.61 -23.10 -5.12
N PRO A 112 -9.76 -21.87 -4.57
CA PRO A 112 -8.62 -21.01 -4.29
C PRO A 112 -7.67 -21.65 -3.25
N LEU A 113 -6.37 -21.46 -3.45
CA LEU A 113 -5.35 -21.82 -2.47
C LEU A 113 -4.98 -20.59 -1.63
N PHE A 114 -4.99 -20.75 -0.31
CA PHE A 114 -4.57 -19.71 0.63
C PHE A 114 -3.33 -20.17 1.38
N VAL A 115 -2.27 -19.36 1.33
CA VAL A 115 -1.08 -19.52 2.16
C VAL A 115 -1.23 -18.61 3.37
N ILE A 116 -1.27 -19.19 4.57
CA ILE A 116 -1.43 -18.45 5.82
C ILE A 116 -0.31 -18.89 6.77
N GLY A 117 0.29 -17.94 7.47
CA GLY A 117 1.34 -18.21 8.45
C GLY A 117 1.89 -16.91 9.01
N LEU A 118 2.66 -17.02 10.10
CA LEU A 118 3.33 -15.86 10.67
C LEU A 118 4.44 -15.36 9.73
N PRO A 119 4.79 -14.07 9.78
CA PRO A 119 5.97 -13.56 9.09
C PRO A 119 7.20 -14.42 9.42
N ARG A 120 8.06 -14.64 8.42
CA ARG A 120 9.34 -15.38 8.54
C ARG A 120 9.21 -16.90 8.77
N THR A 121 8.07 -17.51 8.41
CA THR A 121 7.86 -18.96 8.46
C THR A 121 8.00 -19.67 7.10
N GLY A 122 8.51 -18.97 6.09
CA GLY A 122 8.72 -19.52 4.74
C GLY A 122 7.51 -19.39 3.80
N THR A 123 6.45 -18.71 4.22
CA THR A 123 5.25 -18.44 3.39
C THR A 123 5.59 -17.76 2.07
N THR A 124 6.53 -16.82 2.04
CA THR A 124 6.98 -16.15 0.81
C THR A 124 7.58 -17.13 -0.20
N VAL A 125 8.50 -18.01 0.24
CA VAL A 125 9.11 -19.01 -0.65
C VAL A 125 8.05 -19.98 -1.16
N PHE A 126 7.14 -20.41 -0.30
CA PHE A 126 6.06 -21.32 -0.69
C PHE A 126 5.11 -20.67 -1.69
N HIS A 127 4.73 -19.40 -1.49
CA HIS A 127 3.89 -18.65 -2.42
C HIS A 127 4.56 -18.47 -3.79
N GLU A 128 5.85 -18.11 -3.83
CA GLU A 128 6.64 -18.00 -5.06
C GLU A 128 6.76 -19.34 -5.80
N LEU A 129 6.86 -20.47 -5.09
CA LEU A 129 6.85 -21.80 -5.69
C LEU A 129 5.49 -22.12 -6.34
N LEU A 130 4.37 -21.82 -5.67
CA LEU A 130 3.03 -21.99 -6.24
C LEU A 130 2.80 -21.10 -7.47
N ALA A 131 3.42 -19.92 -7.48
CA ALA A 131 3.38 -18.97 -8.59
C ALA A 131 4.19 -19.41 -9.83
N GLN A 132 4.97 -20.50 -9.75
CA GLN A 132 5.65 -21.04 -10.94
C GLN A 132 4.73 -21.90 -11.82
N ASP A 133 3.55 -22.30 -11.34
CA ASP A 133 2.60 -23.09 -12.13
C ASP A 133 1.81 -22.18 -13.09
N PRO A 134 1.92 -22.36 -14.43
CA PRO A 134 1.21 -21.54 -15.40
C PRO A 134 -0.32 -21.71 -15.36
N ASN A 135 -0.83 -22.74 -14.67
CA ASN A 135 -2.27 -22.94 -14.46
C ASN A 135 -2.81 -22.18 -13.24
N HIS A 136 -1.93 -21.60 -12.41
CA HIS A 136 -2.34 -20.75 -11.30
C HIS A 136 -2.40 -19.28 -11.71
N ARG A 137 -3.25 -18.54 -10.99
CA ARG A 137 -3.24 -17.08 -10.98
C ARG A 137 -2.98 -16.60 -9.57
N TRP A 138 -1.97 -15.76 -9.41
CA TRP A 138 -1.58 -15.17 -8.13
C TRP A 138 -1.53 -13.66 -8.25
N PRO A 139 -1.82 -12.90 -7.18
CA PRO A 139 -1.62 -11.47 -7.14
C PRO A 139 -0.14 -11.12 -7.37
N ILE A 140 0.13 -10.18 -8.28
CA ILE A 140 1.48 -9.71 -8.60
C ILE A 140 1.65 -8.27 -8.13
N THR A 141 2.87 -7.89 -7.74
CA THR A 141 3.11 -6.61 -7.06
C THR A 141 2.62 -5.39 -7.85
N TYR A 142 2.88 -5.31 -9.17
CA TYR A 142 2.42 -4.17 -9.96
C TYR A 142 0.89 -4.08 -10.03
N GLU A 143 0.22 -5.22 -10.10
CA GLU A 143 -1.23 -5.29 -10.23
C GLU A 143 -1.90 -4.80 -8.95
N VAL A 144 -1.43 -5.24 -7.78
CA VAL A 144 -2.08 -4.82 -6.53
C VAL A 144 -1.71 -3.40 -6.14
N ALA A 145 -0.53 -2.90 -6.56
CA ALA A 145 -0.10 -1.52 -6.32
C ALA A 145 -0.90 -0.52 -7.17
N ASP A 146 -1.13 -0.83 -8.44
CA ASP A 146 -1.92 -0.02 -9.37
C ASP A 146 -2.92 -0.90 -10.12
N PRO A 147 -4.11 -1.20 -9.55
CA PRO A 147 -5.02 -2.22 -10.09
C PRO A 147 -5.72 -1.85 -11.39
N PHE A 148 -5.61 -0.60 -11.85
CA PHE A 148 -6.34 -0.13 -13.03
C PHE A 148 -5.41 0.36 -14.15
N PRO A 149 -5.66 -0.06 -15.40
CA PRO A 149 -6.69 -1.03 -15.83
C PRO A 149 -6.39 -2.46 -15.31
N PRO A 150 -7.38 -3.35 -15.13
CA PRO A 150 -7.10 -4.72 -14.67
C PRO A 150 -6.06 -5.43 -15.55
N ALA A 151 -5.18 -6.20 -14.93
CA ALA A 151 -4.14 -6.94 -15.62
C ALA A 151 -4.73 -7.91 -16.65
N ARG A 152 -4.09 -7.99 -17.82
CA ARG A 152 -4.51 -8.88 -18.92
C ARG A 152 -3.59 -10.08 -19.00
N ALA A 153 -4.14 -11.23 -19.37
CA ALA A 153 -3.37 -12.48 -19.45
C ALA A 153 -2.22 -12.38 -20.47
N GLU A 154 -2.45 -11.73 -21.61
CA GLU A 154 -1.52 -11.65 -22.73
C GLU A 154 -0.28 -10.80 -22.40
N SER A 155 -0.43 -9.83 -21.50
CA SER A 155 0.63 -8.92 -21.09
C SER A 155 0.96 -9.06 -19.60
N PHE A 156 0.60 -10.17 -18.96
CA PHE A 156 0.63 -10.27 -17.50
C PHE A 156 2.03 -10.01 -16.90
N LEU A 157 3.09 -10.50 -17.57
CA LEU A 157 4.49 -10.30 -17.16
C LEU A 157 5.20 -9.18 -17.94
N SER A 158 4.50 -8.49 -18.84
CA SER A 158 5.01 -7.41 -19.69
C SER A 158 4.15 -6.14 -19.66
N ASP A 159 3.31 -6.01 -18.62
CA ASP A 159 2.37 -4.92 -18.44
C ASP A 159 3.10 -3.56 -18.39
N PRO A 160 2.58 -2.51 -19.05
CA PRO A 160 3.22 -1.21 -19.11
C PRO A 160 3.36 -0.51 -17.74
N ARG A 161 2.67 -0.96 -16.69
CA ARG A 161 2.84 -0.44 -15.33
C ARG A 161 4.10 -0.95 -14.64
N ILE A 162 4.67 -2.08 -15.10
CA ILE A 162 5.83 -2.72 -14.46
C ILE A 162 7.01 -1.76 -14.29
N PRO A 163 7.46 -0.98 -15.31
CA PRO A 163 8.57 -0.05 -15.13
C PRO A 163 8.30 1.04 -14.10
N THR A 164 7.07 1.57 -14.04
CA THR A 164 6.67 2.57 -13.04
C THR A 164 6.72 1.99 -11.64
N VAL A 165 6.15 0.80 -11.44
CA VAL A 165 6.16 0.14 -10.13
C VAL A 165 7.58 -0.24 -9.70
N SER A 166 8.41 -0.75 -10.61
CA SER A 166 9.83 -1.03 -10.34
C SER A 166 10.57 0.22 -9.85
N LYS A 167 10.34 1.36 -10.52
CA LYS A 167 10.92 2.65 -10.10
C LYS A 167 10.46 3.09 -8.71
N ASN A 168 9.19 2.88 -8.37
CA ASN A 168 8.68 3.20 -7.03
C ASN A 168 9.35 2.32 -5.97
N LEU A 169 9.55 1.03 -6.26
CA LEU A 169 10.29 0.12 -5.36
C LEU A 169 11.76 0.53 -5.21
N ASP A 170 12.41 1.03 -6.28
CA ASP A 170 13.78 1.58 -6.20
C ASP A 170 13.85 2.83 -5.31
N GLN A 171 12.80 3.66 -5.33
CA GLN A 171 12.71 4.83 -4.45
C GLN A 171 12.56 4.42 -2.98
N VAL A 172 11.82 3.36 -2.68
CA VAL A 172 11.72 2.82 -1.31
C VAL A 172 13.09 2.37 -0.82
N GLU A 173 13.86 1.64 -1.62
CA GLU A 173 15.23 1.23 -1.28
C GLU A 173 16.14 2.45 -1.05
N THR A 174 15.94 3.52 -1.81
CA THR A 174 16.68 4.78 -1.61
C THR A 174 16.32 5.46 -0.28
N LEU A 175 15.05 5.44 0.12
CA LEU A 175 14.57 6.05 1.36
C LEU A 175 14.88 5.19 2.60
N ALA A 176 14.86 3.88 2.43
CA ALA A 176 15.08 2.85 3.44
C ALA A 176 16.14 1.86 2.95
N THR A 177 17.40 2.26 3.02
CA THR A 177 18.54 1.44 2.57
C THR A 177 18.51 0.05 3.20
N GLY A 178 18.65 -0.98 2.39
CA GLY A 178 18.62 -2.39 2.82
C GLY A 178 17.21 -2.99 2.91
N PHE A 179 16.15 -2.26 2.51
CA PHE A 179 14.78 -2.75 2.52
C PHE A 179 14.61 -4.05 1.72
N ARG A 180 15.18 -4.12 0.52
CA ARG A 180 15.10 -5.33 -0.33
C ARG A 180 15.83 -6.54 0.25
N ALA A 181 16.84 -6.33 1.10
CA ALA A 181 17.55 -7.41 1.75
C ALA A 181 16.68 -8.12 2.81
N ILE A 182 15.69 -7.42 3.37
CA ILE A 182 14.80 -7.95 4.41
C ILE A 182 13.42 -8.33 3.88
N HIS A 183 12.98 -7.64 2.83
CA HIS A 183 11.71 -7.82 2.16
C HIS A 183 11.94 -7.98 0.66
N PRO A 184 12.19 -9.20 0.18
CA PRO A 184 12.35 -9.48 -1.24
C PRO A 184 11.07 -9.11 -1.99
N ILE A 185 11.14 -8.06 -2.81
CA ILE A 185 10.00 -7.54 -3.57
C ILE A 185 10.46 -7.06 -4.94
N GLY A 186 9.65 -7.34 -5.94
CA GLY A 186 9.84 -6.91 -7.33
C GLY A 186 8.49 -6.70 -7.98
N ALA A 187 8.42 -5.83 -8.99
CA ALA A 187 7.15 -5.50 -9.65
C ALA A 187 6.41 -6.72 -10.21
N THR A 188 7.15 -7.76 -10.63
CA THR A 188 6.62 -9.03 -11.15
C THR A 188 6.67 -10.19 -10.15
N MET A 189 6.99 -9.94 -8.88
CA MET A 189 6.97 -10.97 -7.84
C MET A 189 5.57 -11.14 -7.26
N ALA A 190 5.28 -12.35 -6.75
CA ALA A 190 4.01 -12.65 -6.11
C ALA A 190 3.82 -11.78 -4.86
N GLN A 191 2.61 -11.31 -4.62
CA GLN A 191 2.32 -10.30 -3.61
C GLN A 191 1.26 -10.75 -2.61
N GLU A 192 1.39 -10.32 -1.36
CA GLU A 192 0.49 -10.69 -0.27
C GLU A 192 -0.86 -9.97 -0.39
N CYS A 193 -1.92 -10.62 0.12
CA CYS A 193 -3.28 -10.07 0.10
C CYS A 193 -3.45 -8.81 0.97
N ILE A 194 -2.51 -8.54 1.89
CA ILE A 194 -2.53 -7.37 2.77
C ILE A 194 -2.59 -6.05 1.99
N VAL A 195 -2.02 -5.99 0.78
CA VAL A 195 -2.06 -4.81 -0.10
C VAL A 195 -3.48 -4.59 -0.65
N LEU A 196 -4.19 -5.68 -0.96
CA LEU A 196 -5.57 -5.61 -1.43
C LEU A 196 -6.52 -5.17 -0.31
N THR A 197 -6.39 -5.78 0.88
CA THR A 197 -7.24 -5.46 2.03
C THR A 197 -6.98 -4.08 2.62
N SER A 198 -5.83 -3.47 2.32
CA SER A 198 -5.52 -2.08 2.71
C SER A 198 -6.52 -1.06 2.13
N SER A 199 -7.13 -1.34 0.97
CA SER A 199 -8.19 -0.48 0.41
C SER A 199 -9.53 -0.56 1.16
N GLN A 200 -9.66 -1.51 2.09
CA GLN A 200 -10.78 -1.62 3.05
C GLN A 200 -10.42 -1.05 4.44
N PHE A 201 -9.18 -0.59 4.64
CA PHE A 201 -8.65 -0.20 5.95
C PHE A 201 -8.81 -1.29 7.02
N MET A 202 -8.68 -2.55 6.58
CA MET A 202 -8.65 -3.75 7.43
C MET A 202 -7.44 -4.59 7.03
N SER A 203 -6.25 -4.16 7.44
CA SER A 203 -5.01 -4.82 7.03
C SER A 203 -3.91 -4.70 8.08
N GLU A 204 -3.30 -5.83 8.42
CA GLU A 204 -2.08 -5.92 9.23
C GLU A 204 -0.92 -5.09 8.64
N GLN A 205 -0.98 -4.75 7.35
CA GLN A 205 -0.01 -3.89 6.68
C GLN A 205 0.27 -2.60 7.47
N PHE A 206 -0.76 -1.98 8.06
CA PHE A 206 -0.58 -0.72 8.75
C PHE A 206 0.16 -0.89 10.08
N GLY A 207 -0.13 -1.94 10.84
CA GLY A 207 0.56 -2.26 12.10
C GLY A 207 2.02 -2.69 11.90
N VAL A 208 2.37 -3.26 10.75
CA VAL A 208 3.77 -3.58 10.42
C VAL A 208 4.56 -2.39 9.85
N MET A 209 3.87 -1.40 9.25
CA MET A 209 4.52 -0.20 8.68
C MET A 209 4.64 0.95 9.67
N TYR A 210 3.71 1.08 10.61
CA TYR A 210 3.63 2.18 11.56
C TYR A 210 3.43 1.68 12.98
N TYR A 211 3.84 2.49 13.95
CA TYR A 211 3.51 2.24 15.35
C TYR A 211 2.10 2.76 15.64
N VAL A 212 1.09 1.94 15.38
CA VAL A 212 -0.34 2.28 15.54
C VAL A 212 -1.07 1.23 16.40
N PRO A 213 -0.64 0.98 17.65
CA PRO A 213 -1.18 -0.09 18.49
C PRO A 213 -2.70 -0.03 18.75
N SER A 214 -3.35 1.12 18.59
CA SER A 214 -4.82 1.21 18.73
C SER A 214 -5.60 0.83 17.47
N TYR A 215 -4.93 0.76 16.31
CA TYR A 215 -5.51 0.25 15.05
C TYR A 215 -5.40 -1.28 15.01
#